data_AF-A0A536GMM2-F1
#
_entry.id   AF-A0A536GMM2-F1
#
_cell.length_a   1.000
_cell.length_b   1.000
_cell.length_c   1.000
_cell.angle_alpha   90.00
_cell.angle_beta   90.00
_cell.angle_gamma   90.00
#
_symmetry.space_group_name_H-M   'P 1'
#
loop_
_entity.id
_entity.type
_entity.pdbx_description
1 polymer ?
#
loop_
_entity_poly.entity_id
_entity_poly.type
_entity_poly.pdbx_seq_one_letter_code
_entity_poly.pdbx_strand_id
1 'polypeptide(L)'
;MEDPDDWIIDSNGFYVATRSFLIRRGYCCANQCRNCPYINWRNSPEWVPLPAEAIRVTEVSPKAVEGARKALMYHERQIQTRDQTDEALHRAMMAHYRLLLERWENTSE
;
A
#
# COMPACT_ATOMS: atom_id res chain seq x y z
N MET A 1 -2.71 -8.84 23.38
CA MET A 1 -1.32 -8.57 23.79
C MET A 1 -0.71 -7.74 22.70
N GLU A 2 -0.33 -6.51 23.00
CA GLU A 2 0.48 -5.69 22.10
C GLU A 2 1.91 -6.23 22.18
N ASP A 3 2.49 -6.56 21.03
CA ASP A 3 3.90 -6.91 20.97
C ASP A 3 4.69 -5.59 21.09
N PRO A 4 5.73 -5.48 21.93
CA PRO A 4 6.58 -4.27 21.98
C PRO A 4 7.11 -3.83 20.60
N ASP A 5 7.15 -4.73 19.61
CA ASP A 5 7.56 -4.44 18.23
C ASP A 5 6.42 -3.88 17.32
N ASP A 6 5.22 -3.63 17.86
CA ASP A 6 4.09 -3.11 17.09
C ASP A 6 4.10 -1.60 16.88
N TRP A 7 4.85 -0.88 17.73
CA TRP A 7 4.91 0.57 17.72
C TRP A 7 6.34 1.09 17.85
N ILE A 8 6.66 2.12 17.08
CA ILE A 8 7.91 2.89 17.21
C ILE A 8 7.54 4.31 17.62
N ILE A 9 8.15 4.85 18.67
CA ILE A 9 8.00 6.27 18.98
C ILE A 9 8.97 7.05 18.10
N ASP A 10 8.45 7.96 17.27
CA ASP A 10 9.31 8.79 16.43
C ASP A 10 9.94 9.97 17.18
N SER A 11 10.78 10.75 16.50
CA SER A 11 11.47 11.91 17.09
C SER A 11 10.53 13.00 17.64
N ASN A 12 9.26 12.99 17.23
CA ASN A 12 8.24 13.94 17.70
C ASN A 12 7.37 13.36 18.82
N GLY A 13 7.65 12.12 19.26
CA GLY A 13 6.86 11.45 20.29
C GLY A 13 5.59 10.77 19.77
N PHE A 14 5.40 10.64 18.44
CA PHE A 14 4.20 10.00 17.89
C PHE A 14 4.36 8.48 17.79
N TYR A 15 3.28 7.76 18.12
CA TYR A 15 3.21 6.30 18.00
C TYR A 15 3.07 5.84 16.54
N VAL A 16 4.19 5.31 16.06
CA VAL A 16 4.51 4.56 14.85
C VAL A 16 4.00 3.13 14.71
N ALA A 17 2.78 2.84 14.23
CA ALA A 17 2.44 1.45 13.85
C ALA A 17 3.52 0.86 12.90
N THR A 18 4.14 -0.25 13.29
CA THR A 18 5.19 -0.90 12.49
C THR A 18 4.61 -1.58 11.26
N ARG A 19 5.45 -1.83 10.26
CA ARG A 19 5.04 -2.55 9.05
C ARG A 19 4.53 -3.94 9.39
N SER A 20 5.23 -4.66 10.27
CA SER A 20 4.85 -6.01 10.73
C SER A 20 3.46 -6.02 11.37
N PHE A 21 3.18 -5.07 12.25
CA PHE A 21 1.84 -4.89 12.83
C PHE A 21 0.78 -4.67 11.74
N LEU A 22 1.03 -3.74 10.81
CA LEU A 22 0.07 -3.42 9.75
C LEU A 22 -0.20 -4.59 8.80
N ILE A 23 0.79 -5.45 8.55
CA ILE A 23 0.62 -6.71 7.79
C ILE A 23 -0.29 -7.67 8.55
N ARG A 24 -0.05 -7.89 9.86
CA ARG A 24 -0.90 -8.76 10.68
C ARG A 24 -2.33 -8.23 10.81
N ARG A 25 -2.49 -6.91 10.87
CA ARG A 25 -3.80 -6.24 10.85
C ARG A 25 -4.57 -6.54 9.55
N GLY A 26 -3.88 -6.73 8.44
CA GLY A 26 -4.47 -7.34 7.24
C GLY A 26 -5.17 -6.40 6.27
N TYR A 27 -5.39 -5.13 6.59
CA TYR A 27 -6.09 -4.18 5.71
C TYR A 27 -5.53 -2.75 5.70
N CYS A 28 -5.82 -2.02 4.61
CA CYS A 28 -5.56 -0.59 4.49
C CYS A 28 -6.72 0.22 5.08
N CYS A 29 -6.44 1.01 6.13
CA CYS A 29 -7.43 1.87 6.79
C CYS A 29 -7.53 3.28 6.16
N ALA A 30 -6.85 3.53 5.04
CA ALA A 30 -6.80 4.81 4.32
C ALA A 30 -6.28 6.04 5.12
N ASN A 31 -5.65 5.85 6.27
CA ASN A 31 -5.06 6.94 7.08
C ASN A 31 -3.67 7.41 6.60
N GLN A 32 -3.23 6.98 5.42
CA GLN A 32 -1.95 7.40 4.81
C GLN A 32 -0.73 7.21 5.74
N CYS A 33 -0.72 6.10 6.49
CA CYS A 33 0.36 5.80 7.42
C CYS A 33 1.69 5.52 6.68
N ARG A 34 2.81 5.89 7.31
CA ARG A 34 4.16 5.76 6.72
C ARG A 34 4.57 4.33 6.39
N ASN A 35 4.08 3.36 7.18
CA ASN A 35 4.45 1.94 7.08
C ASN A 35 3.40 1.09 6.33
N CYS A 36 2.43 1.71 5.66
CA CYS A 36 1.34 1.01 4.98
C CYS A 36 1.90 -0.05 4.01
N PRO A 37 1.56 -1.35 4.17
CA PRO A 37 2.07 -2.39 3.26
C PRO A 37 1.27 -2.53 1.97
N TYR A 38 0.14 -1.85 1.87
CA TYR A 38 -0.76 -1.94 0.73
C TYR A 38 -0.59 -0.79 -0.27
N ILE A 39 -0.40 0.45 0.21
CA ILE A 39 -0.32 1.64 -0.66
C ILE A 39 0.87 2.50 -0.24
N ASN A 40 1.70 2.89 -1.21
CA ASN A 40 2.82 3.81 -1.02
C ASN A 40 2.36 5.27 -0.92
N TRP A 41 1.61 5.61 0.13
CA TRP A 41 1.02 6.94 0.30
C TRP A 41 2.03 8.09 0.35
N ARG A 42 3.27 7.80 0.75
CA ARG A 42 4.34 8.80 0.93
C ARG A 42 5.25 8.89 -0.28
N ASN A 43 5.01 8.11 -1.34
CA ASN A 43 5.91 7.97 -2.48
C ASN A 43 7.37 7.72 -2.06
N SER A 44 7.56 6.87 -1.04
CA SER A 44 8.90 6.55 -0.57
C SER A 44 9.59 5.61 -1.57
N PRO A 45 10.85 5.88 -1.97
CA PRO A 45 11.60 5.02 -2.89
C PRO A 45 12.00 3.68 -2.27
N GLU A 46 12.11 3.62 -0.94
CA GLU A 46 12.42 2.40 -0.19
C GLU A 46 11.19 1.54 0.09
N TRP A 47 10.01 2.02 -0.30
CA TRP A 47 8.77 1.29 -0.07
C TRP A 47 8.69 0.07 -0.98
N VAL A 48 8.38 -1.08 -0.36
CA VAL A 48 8.13 -2.34 -1.07
C VAL A 48 6.67 -2.76 -0.86
N PRO A 49 5.97 -3.25 -1.89
CA PRO A 49 4.65 -3.83 -1.74
C PRO A 49 4.71 -5.14 -0.96
N LEU A 50 3.59 -5.52 -0.35
CA LEU A 50 3.42 -6.85 0.21
C LEU A 50 3.42 -7.91 -0.92
N PRO A 51 3.96 -9.12 -0.70
CA PRO A 51 3.78 -10.23 -1.63
C PRO A 51 2.29 -10.51 -1.89
N ALA A 52 1.96 -10.91 -3.12
CA ALA A 52 0.58 -11.12 -3.58
C ALA A 52 -0.20 -12.12 -2.70
N GLU A 53 0.47 -13.17 -2.23
CA GLU A 53 -0.05 -14.21 -1.35
C GLU A 53 -0.42 -13.71 0.05
N ALA A 54 0.11 -12.56 0.48
CA ALA A 54 -0.12 -12.03 1.82
C ALA A 54 -1.25 -10.97 1.89
N ILE A 55 -1.85 -10.59 0.77
CA ILE A 55 -3.02 -9.69 0.72
C ILE A 55 -4.30 -10.48 1.05
N ARG A 56 -4.64 -10.61 2.33
CA ARG A 56 -5.73 -11.52 2.76
C ARG A 56 -7.13 -10.89 2.82
N VAL A 57 -7.23 -9.60 3.14
CA VAL A 57 -8.54 -8.93 3.31
C VAL A 57 -9.04 -8.39 1.98
N THR A 58 -10.29 -8.72 1.66
CA THR A 58 -11.03 -8.27 0.47
C THR A 58 -11.90 -7.04 0.78
N GLU A 59 -12.40 -6.88 2.00
CA GLU A 59 -13.23 -5.73 2.36
C GLU A 59 -12.42 -4.58 2.98
N VAL A 60 -12.43 -3.42 2.32
CA VAL A 60 -11.80 -2.19 2.82
C VAL A 60 -12.72 -0.99 2.66
N SER A 61 -12.41 0.10 3.34
CA SER A 61 -13.16 1.35 3.17
C SER A 61 -13.09 1.86 1.72
N PRO A 62 -14.12 2.55 1.20
CA PRO A 62 -14.07 3.17 -0.14
C PRO A 62 -12.87 4.10 -0.34
N LYS A 63 -12.39 4.75 0.73
CA LYS A 63 -11.19 5.60 0.70
C LYS A 63 -9.91 4.81 0.42
N ALA A 64 -9.84 3.55 0.85
CA ALA A 64 -8.68 2.69 0.57
C ALA A 64 -8.68 2.25 -0.90
N VAL A 65 -9.85 1.89 -1.45
CA VAL A 65 -10.02 1.60 -2.89
C VAL A 65 -9.59 2.79 -3.73
N GLU A 66 -10.11 3.98 -3.42
CA GLU A 66 -9.75 5.22 -4.11
C GLU A 66 -8.25 5.52 -4.03
N GLY A 67 -7.61 5.20 -2.91
CA GLY A 67 -6.17 5.27 -2.75
C GLY A 67 -5.41 4.38 -3.74
N ALA A 68 -5.81 3.12 -3.85
CA ALA A 68 -5.20 2.18 -4.79
C ALA A 68 -5.44 2.59 -6.25
N ARG A 69 -6.63 3.12 -6.59
CA ARG A 69 -6.91 3.68 -7.93
C ARG A 69 -5.97 4.83 -8.27
N LYS A 70 -5.81 5.79 -7.35
CA LYS A 70 -4.89 6.93 -7.54
C LYS A 70 -3.45 6.49 -7.72
N ALA A 71 -3.00 5.52 -6.92
CA ALA A 71 -1.65 4.99 -7.02
C ALA A 71 -1.43 4.24 -8.35
N LEU A 72 -2.41 3.45 -8.82
CA LEU A 72 -2.38 2.82 -10.13
C LEU A 72 -2.25 3.86 -11.25
N MET A 73 -3.12 4.88 -11.26
CA MET A 73 -3.10 5.96 -12.25
C MET A 73 -1.76 6.70 -12.27
N TYR A 74 -1.12 6.90 -11.11
CA TYR A 74 0.20 7.52 -11.04
C TYR A 74 1.23 6.69 -11.82
N HIS A 75 1.32 5.39 -11.58
CA HIS A 75 2.30 4.54 -12.26
C HIS A 75 1.99 4.35 -13.75
N GLU A 76 0.72 4.30 -14.13
CA GLU A 76 0.31 4.28 -15.55
C GLU A 76 0.80 5.53 -16.29
N ARG A 77 0.73 6.70 -15.66
CA ARG A 77 1.28 7.94 -16.24
C ARG A 77 2.80 7.91 -16.35
N GLN A 78 3.51 7.36 -15.36
CA GLN A 78 4.97 7.32 -15.40
C GLN A 78 5.50 6.48 -16.58
N ILE A 79 4.86 5.35 -16.90
CA ILE A 79 5.26 4.52 -18.05
C ILE A 79 5.07 5.24 -19.40
N GLN A 80 4.18 6.23 -19.47
CA GLN A 80 3.96 7.02 -20.69
C GLN A 80 5.04 8.10 -20.90
N THR A 81 5.90 8.34 -19.91
CA THR A 81 6.98 9.33 -20.01
C THR A 81 8.13 8.80 -20.87
N ARG A 82 8.96 9.71 -21.41
CA ARG A 82 10.09 9.35 -22.29
C ARG A 82 11.28 8.73 -21.55
N ASP A 83 11.29 8.78 -20.23
CA ASP A 83 12.36 8.22 -19.39
C ASP A 83 11.96 6.81 -18.95
N GLN A 84 12.75 5.81 -19.37
CA GLN A 84 12.46 4.39 -19.13
C GLN A 84 13.25 3.80 -17.95
N THR A 85 14.04 4.62 -17.24
CA THR A 85 14.97 4.15 -16.19
C THR A 85 14.25 3.33 -15.10
N ASP A 86 12.99 3.68 -14.79
CA ASP A 86 12.18 3.03 -13.74
C ASP A 86 10.99 2.22 -14.29
N GLU A 87 10.97 1.88 -15.57
CA GLU A 87 9.81 1.23 -16.20
C GLU A 87 9.44 -0.10 -15.51
N ALA A 88 10.43 -0.95 -15.20
CA ALA A 88 10.21 -2.23 -14.53
C ALA A 88 9.58 -2.05 -13.14
N LEU A 89 10.02 -1.04 -12.38
CA LEU A 89 9.44 -0.68 -11.09
C LEU A 89 7.98 -0.28 -11.24
N HIS A 90 7.68 0.63 -12.17
CA HIS A 90 6.31 1.09 -12.40
C HIS A 90 5.39 -0.05 -12.86
N ARG A 91 5.87 -0.97 -13.71
CA ARG A 91 5.12 -2.18 -14.09
C ARG A 91 4.82 -3.06 -12.89
N ALA A 92 5.79 -3.29 -12.00
CA ALA A 92 5.59 -4.06 -10.78
C ALA A 92 4.57 -3.40 -9.84
N MET A 93 4.64 -2.07 -9.67
CA MET A 93 3.68 -1.33 -8.86
C MET A 93 2.27 -1.37 -9.46
N MET A 94 2.13 -1.25 -10.78
CA MET A 94 0.84 -1.40 -11.45
C MET A 94 0.23 -2.79 -11.24
N ALA A 95 1.04 -3.85 -11.33
CA ALA A 95 0.58 -5.22 -11.05
C ALA A 95 0.07 -5.34 -9.61
N HIS A 96 0.80 -4.79 -8.64
CA HIS A 96 0.39 -4.75 -7.24
C HIS A 96 -0.94 -4.01 -7.03
N TYR A 97 -1.09 -2.79 -7.57
CA TYR A 97 -2.33 -2.03 -7.37
C TYR A 97 -3.52 -2.65 -8.10
N ARG A 98 -3.33 -3.25 -9.28
CA ARG A 98 -4.39 -4.00 -9.97
C ARG A 98 -4.88 -5.18 -9.12
N LEU A 99 -3.97 -5.93 -8.52
CA LEU A 99 -4.32 -7.03 -7.61
C LEU A 99 -5.10 -6.55 -6.38
N LEU A 100 -4.73 -5.40 -5.81
CA LEU A 100 -5.50 -4.83 -4.70
C LEU A 100 -6.92 -4.47 -5.13
N LEU A 101 -7.08 -3.80 -6.27
CA LEU A 101 -8.41 -3.41 -6.78
C LEU A 101 -9.25 -4.63 -7.15
N GLU A 102 -8.65 -5.66 -7.76
CA GLU A 102 -9.32 -6.95 -8.02
C GLU A 102 -9.87 -7.56 -6.73
N ARG A 103 -9.11 -7.53 -5.63
CA ARG A 103 -9.56 -8.10 -4.35
C ARG A 103 -10.54 -7.20 -3.60
N TRP A 104 -10.45 -5.89 -3.78
CA TRP A 104 -11.20 -4.91 -2.99
C TRP A 104 -12.50 -4.40 -3.63
N GLU A 105 -12.62 -4.47 -4.95
CA GLU A 105 -13.82 -4.02 -5.67
C GLU A 105 -14.84 -5.13 -5.86
N ASN A 106 -14.40 -6.39 -5.89
CA ASN A 106 -15.24 -7.56 -6.14
C ASN A 106 -16.08 -8.01 -4.93
N THR A 107 -16.27 -7.16 -3.91
CA THR A 107 -17.07 -7.50 -2.71
C THR A 107 -18.37 -6.71 -2.65
N SER A 108 -19.06 -6.64 -3.79
CA SER A 108 -20.43 -6.15 -3.89
C SER A 108 -21.25 -7.16 -4.70
N GLU A 109 -21.44 -8.35 -4.13
CA GLU A 109 -22.54 -9.27 -4.45
C GLU A 109 -23.20 -9.73 -3.14
#